data_AF-A0A937I3B1-F1
#
_entry.id   AF-A0A937I3B1-F1
#
_cell.length_a   1.000
_cell.length_b   1.000
_cell.length_c   1.000
_cell.angle_alpha   90.00
_cell.angle_beta   90.00
_cell.angle_gamma   90.00
#
_symmetry.space_group_name_H-M   'P 1'
#
loop_
_entity.id
_entity.type
_entity.pdbx_description
1 polymer ?
#
loop_
_entity_poly.entity_id
_entity_poly.type
_entity_poly.pdbx_seq_one_letter_code
_entity_poly.pdbx_strand_id
1 'polypeptide(L)'
;MSTIRNASILAVAVSMAISGQVNAQRSTTTEIEEVVVTAQKREENLQAVPASVSAMDASAIEKTFARDLMDVAGVSPNMIIDPVL
;
A
#
# COMPACT_ATOMS: atom_id res chain seq x y z
N MET A 1 61.89 7.16 -1.22
CA MET A 1 60.88 6.18 -0.78
C MET A 1 59.68 6.79 -0.03
N SER A 2 59.79 7.97 0.61
CA SER A 2 58.68 8.58 1.38
C SER A 2 57.64 9.33 0.54
N THR A 3 58.02 9.88 -0.62
CA THR A 3 57.14 10.67 -1.49
C THR A 3 56.04 9.83 -2.15
N ILE A 4 56.35 8.59 -2.53
CA ILE A 4 55.39 7.65 -3.16
C ILE A 4 54.37 7.14 -2.13
N ARG A 5 54.80 6.92 -0.88
CA ARG A 5 53.91 6.53 0.23
C ARG A 5 52.92 7.62 0.63
N ASN A 6 53.31 8.89 0.52
CA ASN A 6 52.43 10.00 0.86
C ASN A 6 51.40 10.27 -0.27
N ALA A 7 51.80 10.06 -1.53
CA ALA A 7 50.91 10.18 -2.68
C ALA A 7 49.78 9.14 -2.67
N SER A 8 50.05 7.91 -2.24
CA SER A 8 49.02 6.86 -2.16
C SER A 8 48.01 7.10 -1.03
N ILE A 9 48.42 7.66 0.10
CA ILE A 9 47.50 8.03 1.20
C ILE A 9 46.57 9.16 0.75
N LEU A 10 47.10 10.15 0.02
CA LEU A 10 46.30 11.27 -0.49
C LEU A 10 45.29 10.82 -1.55
N ALA A 11 45.66 9.87 -2.42
CA ALA A 11 44.76 9.32 -3.43
C ALA A 11 43.53 8.62 -2.82
N VAL A 12 43.72 7.84 -1.75
CA VAL A 12 42.61 7.16 -1.06
C VAL A 12 41.65 8.15 -0.40
N ALA A 13 42.17 9.21 0.23
CA ALA A 13 41.34 10.24 0.87
C ALA A 13 40.45 11.00 -0.15
N VAL A 14 40.99 11.27 -1.34
CA VAL A 14 40.23 11.93 -2.42
C VAL A 14 39.13 11.01 -2.98
N SER A 15 39.39 9.71 -3.12
CA SER A 15 38.37 8.75 -3.58
C SER A 15 37.18 8.61 -2.62
N MET A 16 37.42 8.70 -1.32
CA MET A 16 36.34 8.67 -0.31
C MET A 16 35.51 9.96 -0.32
N ALA A 17 36.11 11.12 -0.62
CA ALA A 17 35.39 12.38 -0.71
C ALA A 17 34.48 12.50 -1.96
N ILE A 18 34.78 11.75 -3.02
CA ILE A 18 34.00 11.73 -4.29
C ILE A 18 32.90 10.65 -4.26
N SER A 19 32.89 9.78 -3.24
CA SER A 19 31.84 8.77 -3.08
C SER A 19 30.52 9.44 -2.72
N GLY A 20 29.70 9.72 -3.74
CA GLY A 20 28.38 10.33 -3.59
C GLY A 20 27.46 9.49 -2.70
N GLN A 21 26.65 10.16 -1.90
CA GLN A 21 25.62 9.53 -1.06
C GLN A 21 24.56 8.87 -1.97
N VAL A 22 24.70 7.57 -2.22
CA VAL A 22 23.67 6.77 -2.90
C VAL A 22 22.55 6.51 -1.88
N ASN A 23 21.54 7.36 -1.90
CA ASN A 23 20.30 7.13 -1.15
C ASN A 23 19.47 6.09 -1.91
N ALA A 24 19.61 4.82 -1.53
CA ALA A 24 18.78 3.72 -2.03
C ALA A 24 17.36 3.72 -1.44
N GLN A 25 17.04 4.68 -0.57
CA GLN A 25 15.74 4.80 0.07
C GLN A 25 14.72 5.31 -0.96
N ARG A 26 13.98 4.38 -1.56
CA ARG A 26 12.79 4.71 -2.35
C ARG A 26 11.78 5.36 -1.39
N SER A 27 11.55 6.67 -1.52
CA SER A 27 10.41 7.33 -0.88
C SER A 27 9.13 6.77 -1.48
N THR A 28 8.63 5.67 -0.92
CA THR A 28 7.24 5.28 -1.08
C THR A 28 6.47 6.16 -0.10
N THR A 29 5.93 7.27 -0.58
CA THR A 29 4.93 8.02 0.16
C THR A 29 3.72 7.09 0.30
N THR A 30 3.60 6.43 1.44
CA THR A 30 2.38 5.69 1.79
C THR A 30 1.33 6.74 2.14
N GLU A 31 0.65 7.24 1.13
CA GLU A 31 -0.54 8.06 1.32
C GLU A 31 -1.70 7.12 1.67
N ILE A 32 -2.44 7.46 2.73
CA ILE A 32 -3.67 6.73 3.07
C ILE A 32 -4.73 7.21 2.09
N GLU A 33 -5.20 6.31 1.24
CA GLU A 33 -6.32 6.56 0.33
C GLU A 33 -7.61 6.71 1.15
N GLU A 34 -8.35 7.79 0.89
CA GLU A 34 -9.64 8.01 1.51
C GLU A 34 -10.73 7.25 0.76
N VAL A 35 -11.44 6.36 1.48
CA VAL A 35 -12.56 5.60 0.94
C VAL A 35 -13.85 6.19 1.49
N VAL A 36 -14.70 6.71 0.59
CA VAL A 36 -16.03 7.22 0.92
C VAL A 36 -17.07 6.14 0.63
N VAL A 37 -17.94 5.90 1.60
CA VAL A 37 -19.04 4.94 1.48
C VAL A 37 -20.36 5.61 1.83
N THR A 38 -21.45 5.01 1.38
CA THR A 38 -22.79 5.41 1.85
C THR A 38 -23.11 4.63 3.12
N ALA A 39 -22.97 5.30 4.27
CA ALA A 39 -23.34 4.75 5.57
C ALA A 39 -24.44 5.62 6.20
N GLN A 40 -25.36 5.01 6.95
CA GLN A 40 -26.44 5.75 7.65
C GLN A 40 -27.23 6.71 6.73
N LYS A 41 -27.40 6.34 5.46
CA LYS A 41 -28.07 7.13 4.42
C LYS A 41 -27.38 8.45 4.05
N ARG A 42 -26.09 8.60 4.35
CA ARG A 42 -25.25 9.74 3.93
C ARG A 42 -23.86 9.26 3.49
N GLU A 43 -23.12 10.13 2.81
CA GLU A 43 -21.72 9.85 2.48
C GLU A 43 -20.84 10.03 3.72
N GLU A 44 -20.00 9.04 4.01
CA GLU A 44 -19.09 9.02 5.16
C GLU A 44 -17.74 8.40 4.78
N ASN A 45 -16.67 8.90 5.39
CA ASN A 45 -15.36 8.24 5.33
C ASN A 45 -15.42 6.89 6.05
N LEU A 46 -14.90 5.84 5.43
CA LEU A 46 -14.91 4.47 5.94
C LEU A 46 -14.35 4.34 7.37
N GLN A 47 -13.32 5.13 7.71
CA GLN A 47 -12.67 5.11 9.03
C GLN A 47 -13.52 5.76 10.14
N ALA A 48 -14.53 6.56 9.77
CA ALA A 48 -15.44 7.22 10.71
C ALA A 48 -16.74 6.44 10.93
N VAL A 49 -17.01 5.40 10.15
CA VAL A 49 -18.23 4.59 10.27
C VAL A 49 -18.15 3.71 11.53
N PRO A 50 -19.10 3.83 12.48
CA PRO A 50 -19.08 3.05 13.72
C PRO A 50 -19.63 1.62 13.54
N ALA A 51 -19.28 0.96 12.43
CA ALA A 51 -19.69 -0.39 12.09
C ALA A 51 -18.61 -1.08 11.24
N SER A 52 -18.57 -2.41 11.24
CA SER A 52 -17.71 -3.16 10.32
C SER A 52 -18.26 -3.05 8.90
N VAL A 53 -17.44 -2.51 7.99
CA VAL A 53 -17.81 -2.31 6.58
C VAL A 53 -16.81 -3.05 5.69
N SER A 54 -17.32 -3.81 4.73
CA SER A 54 -16.53 -4.35 3.61
C SER A 54 -16.88 -3.58 2.34
N ALA A 55 -15.91 -2.83 1.81
CA ALA A 55 -16.05 -2.13 0.54
C ALA A 55 -15.38 -2.96 -0.55
N MET A 56 -16.07 -3.14 -1.67
CA MET A 56 -15.59 -3.92 -2.82
C MET A 56 -15.64 -3.04 -4.06
N ASP A 57 -14.53 -2.97 -4.80
CA ASP A 57 -14.46 -2.26 -6.07
C ASP A 57 -14.95 -3.15 -7.23
N ALA A 58 -15.08 -2.57 -8.41
CA ALA A 58 -15.54 -3.28 -9.61
C ALA A 58 -14.61 -4.46 -9.98
N SER A 59 -13.29 -4.30 -9.83
CA SER A 59 -12.33 -5.36 -10.16
C SER A 59 -12.44 -6.56 -9.22
N ALA A 60 -12.68 -6.31 -7.93
CA ALA A 60 -12.91 -7.34 -6.94
C ALA A 60 -14.18 -8.13 -7.27
N ILE A 61 -15.26 -7.45 -7.66
CA ILE A 61 -16.52 -8.09 -8.06
C ILE A 61 -16.30 -8.94 -9.33
N GLU A 62 -15.64 -8.41 -10.35
CA GLU A 62 -15.36 -9.13 -11.61
C GLU A 62 -14.55 -10.42 -11.38
N LYS A 63 -13.55 -10.37 -10.50
CA LYS A 63 -12.74 -11.56 -10.15
C LYS A 63 -13.55 -12.65 -9.46
N THR A 64 -14.71 -12.31 -8.89
CA THR A 64 -15.59 -13.27 -8.21
C THR A 64 -16.45 -14.08 -9.20
N PHE A 65 -16.56 -13.64 -10.47
CA PHE A 65 -17.49 -14.21 -11.47
C PHE A 65 -18.95 -14.33 -10.96
N ALA A 66 -19.34 -13.42 -10.06
CA ALA A 66 -20.64 -13.44 -9.42
C ALA A 66 -21.76 -13.11 -10.42
N ARG A 67 -22.83 -13.91 -10.40
CA ARG A 67 -24.04 -13.72 -11.21
C ARG A 67 -25.21 -13.21 -10.36
N ASP A 68 -25.18 -13.51 -9.07
CA ASP A 68 -26.14 -13.04 -8.09
C ASP A 68 -25.45 -12.59 -6.79
N LEU A 69 -26.25 -12.17 -5.80
CA LEU A 69 -25.74 -11.72 -4.51
C LEU A 69 -25.19 -12.87 -3.65
N MET A 70 -25.65 -14.10 -3.87
CA MET A 70 -25.20 -15.27 -3.11
C MET A 70 -23.75 -15.61 -3.46
N ASP A 71 -23.36 -15.39 -4.71
CA ASP A 71 -21.99 -15.61 -5.19
C ASP A 71 -20.96 -14.67 -4.51
N VAL A 72 -21.40 -13.53 -3.95
CA VAL A 72 -20.52 -12.56 -3.25
C VAL A 72 -20.53 -12.74 -1.73
N ALA A 73 -21.46 -13.54 -1.19
CA ALA A 73 -21.67 -13.73 0.26
C ALA A 73 -20.39 -14.15 1.02
N GLY A 74 -19.52 -14.91 0.36
CA GLY A 74 -18.29 -15.44 0.98
C GLY A 74 -17.12 -14.46 1.06
N VAL A 75 -17.24 -13.25 0.51
CA VAL A 75 -16.09 -12.31 0.40
C VAL A 75 -15.98 -11.36 1.60
N SER A 76 -17.07 -11.19 2.36
CA SER A 76 -17.07 -10.38 3.58
C SER A 76 -17.05 -11.26 4.83
N PRO A 77 -16.23 -10.93 5.85
CA PRO A 77 -16.23 -11.67 7.11
C PRO A 77 -17.60 -11.64 7.80
N ASN A 78 -17.97 -12.76 8.42
CA ASN A 78 -19.22 -12.89 9.17
C ASN A 78 -20.50 -12.67 8.32
N MET A 79 -20.44 -12.86 7.01
CA MET A 79 -21.57 -12.74 6.09
C MET A 79 -22.10 -14.13 5.71
N ILE A 80 -23.41 -14.34 5.92
CA ILE A 80 -24.15 -15.52 5.47
C ILE A 80 -25.45 -14.99 4.86
N ILE A 81 -25.75 -15.41 3.64
CA ILE A 81 -27.02 -15.05 2.98
C ILE A 81 -27.89 -16.30 2.94
N ASP A 82 -29.10 -16.20 3.50
CA ASP A 82 -30.07 -17.28 3.54
C ASP A 82 -31.02 -17.16 2.33
N PRO A 83 -31.08 -18.16 1.44
CA PRO A 83 -31.98 -18.11 0.29
C PRO A 83 -33.44 -18.28 0.73
N VAL A 84 -34.32 -17.42 0.21
CA VAL A 84 -35.77 -17.60 0.33
C VAL A 84 -36.24 -18.66 -0.67
N LEU A 85 -36.79 -19.77 -0.17
CA LEU A 85 -37.38 -20.86 -0.96
C LEU A 85 -38.84 -20.55 -1.36
#